data_AF-A0A7Y6PRU3-F1
#
_entry.id   AF-A0A7Y6PRU3-F1
#
_cell.length_a   1.000
_cell.length_b   1.000
_cell.length_c   1.000
_cell.angle_alpha   90.00
_cell.angle_beta   90.00
_cell.angle_gamma   90.00
#
_symmetry.space_group_name_H-M   'P 1'
#
loop_
_entity.id
_entity.type
_entity.pdbx_description
1 polymer ?
#
loop_
_entity_poly.entity_id
_entity_poly.type
_entity_poly.pdbx_seq_one_letter_code
_entity_poly.pdbx_strand_id
1 'polypeptide(L)'
;MLCSDSATAIHLSTSRQDAGNHVFVIVDNGSPRAVFEDRTFPCRAIGLCRYPVPAGKSIDAWLALVRELAAVVEAAHGVIWVDTDERYILARQFVSGSAQPRQAPDHPGNESNRIISARKHLGDRYVRFPGWATFLRSAHVEAVGGRDKLLAVVRPPVVHDVGDLLYIQLSVSVEEALLPETEARRQALIELLSPIIVPMPPARPAA
;
A
#
# COMPACT_ATOMS: atom_id res chain seq x y z
N MET A 1 -19.78 9.99 30.27
CA MET A 1 -20.28 10.13 28.90
C MET A 1 -19.33 9.34 27.99
N LEU A 2 -19.67 8.08 27.72
CA LEU A 2 -18.89 7.18 26.86
C LEU A 2 -19.53 7.23 25.47
N CYS A 3 -18.99 8.01 24.54
CA CYS A 3 -19.36 7.87 23.14
C CYS A 3 -18.79 6.53 22.64
N SER A 4 -19.68 5.55 22.52
CA SER A 4 -19.47 4.39 21.67
C SER A 4 -19.80 4.84 20.23
N ASP A 5 -18.79 5.34 19.52
CA ASP A 5 -18.90 5.57 18.08
C ASP A 5 -18.58 4.26 17.38
N SER A 6 -19.64 3.61 16.91
CA SER A 6 -19.66 2.33 16.21
C SER A 6 -18.86 2.37 14.91
N ALA A 7 -17.58 2.02 14.97
CA ALA A 7 -16.85 1.52 13.80
C ALA A 7 -17.57 0.26 13.31
N THR A 8 -18.17 0.33 12.13
CA THR A 8 -18.87 -0.78 11.48
C THR A 8 -17.94 -1.34 10.39
N ALA A 9 -16.98 -2.17 10.79
CA ALA A 9 -16.12 -2.84 9.83
C ALA A 9 -16.89 -3.95 9.09
N ILE A 10 -16.81 -3.97 7.76
CA ILE A 10 -17.30 -5.10 6.96
C ILE A 10 -16.10 -6.02 6.71
N HIS A 11 -16.09 -7.15 7.42
CA HIS A 11 -15.08 -8.19 7.23
C HIS A 11 -15.52 -9.12 6.10
N LEU A 12 -14.97 -8.92 4.91
CA LEU A 12 -15.16 -9.82 3.77
C LEU A 12 -14.11 -10.94 3.81
N SER A 13 -14.13 -11.76 4.88
CA SER A 13 -13.70 -13.18 4.94
C SER A 13 -13.35 -13.65 6.37
N THR A 14 -13.45 -14.97 6.54
CA THR A 14 -13.27 -15.76 7.77
C THR A 14 -11.79 -15.95 8.12
N SER A 15 -11.42 -15.68 9.38
CA SER A 15 -10.14 -15.98 10.06
C SER A 15 -8.84 -16.01 9.22
N ARG A 16 -7.91 -15.10 9.54
CA ARG A 16 -6.53 -15.11 9.02
C ARG A 16 -5.76 -16.41 9.34
N GLN A 17 -6.24 -17.19 10.31
CA GLN A 17 -5.65 -18.46 10.73
C GLN A 17 -6.21 -19.67 9.99
N ASP A 18 -7.28 -19.51 9.20
CA ASP A 18 -7.80 -20.60 8.38
C ASP A 18 -6.85 -20.85 7.20
N ALA A 19 -6.28 -22.07 7.16
CA ALA A 19 -5.38 -22.49 6.10
C ALA A 19 -6.09 -22.61 4.74
N GLY A 20 -7.42 -22.80 4.73
CA GLY A 20 -8.24 -22.79 3.52
C GLY A 20 -8.57 -21.38 3.03
N ASN A 21 -8.29 -20.34 3.82
CA ASN A 21 -8.49 -18.97 3.41
C ASN A 21 -7.27 -18.42 2.65
N HIS A 22 -7.43 -18.28 1.33
CA HIS A 22 -6.41 -17.78 0.41
C HIS A 22 -6.49 -16.28 0.16
N VAL A 23 -7.60 -15.62 0.50
CA VAL A 23 -7.81 -14.20 0.27
C VAL A 23 -8.53 -13.59 1.46
N PHE A 24 -7.92 -12.56 2.03
CA PHE A 24 -8.47 -11.80 3.13
C PHE A 24 -8.59 -10.34 2.77
N VAL A 25 -9.81 -9.80 2.77
CA VAL A 25 -10.06 -8.37 2.59
C VAL A 25 -10.80 -7.81 3.80
N ILE A 26 -10.25 -6.78 4.41
CA ILE A 26 -10.97 -5.95 5.37
C ILE A 26 -11.27 -4.63 4.69
N VAL A 27 -12.54 -4.21 4.76
CA VAL A 27 -12.91 -2.81 4.56
C VAL A 27 -13.44 -2.29 5.89
N ASP A 28 -12.67 -1.43 6.52
CA ASP A 28 -13.03 -0.80 7.79
C ASP A 28 -13.61 0.57 7.48
N ASN A 29 -14.84 0.86 7.90
CA ASN A 29 -15.32 2.23 7.82
C ASN A 29 -14.56 3.04 8.88
N GLY A 30 -13.95 4.14 8.47
CA GLY A 30 -13.25 5.00 9.40
C GLY A 30 -14.22 5.46 10.46
N SER A 31 -13.94 5.15 11.73
CA SER A 31 -14.35 6.05 12.82
C SER A 31 -13.96 7.48 12.37
N PRO A 32 -14.84 8.49 12.50
CA PRO A 32 -14.73 9.81 11.84
C PRO A 32 -13.56 10.69 12.34
N ARG A 33 -12.37 10.12 12.52
CA ARG A 33 -11.23 10.70 13.25
C ARG A 33 -10.15 11.32 12.36
N ALA A 34 -10.30 11.32 11.04
CA ALA A 34 -9.36 11.99 10.15
C ALA A 34 -10.11 12.87 9.15
N VAL A 35 -10.51 14.06 9.60
CA VAL A 35 -10.78 15.19 8.69
C VAL A 35 -9.41 15.70 8.22
N PHE A 36 -9.17 15.71 6.91
CA PHE A 36 -8.01 16.37 6.31
C PHE A 36 -8.46 17.07 5.04
N GLU A 37 -8.10 18.35 4.89
CA GLU A 37 -8.52 19.21 3.76
C GLU A 37 -10.04 19.16 3.49
N ASP A 38 -10.86 19.23 4.55
CA ASP A 38 -12.32 19.14 4.48
C ASP A 38 -12.87 17.87 3.82
N ARG A 39 -12.01 16.88 3.52
CA ARG A 39 -12.39 15.57 3.02
C ARG A 39 -12.47 14.57 4.15
N THR A 40 -13.59 13.85 4.17
CA THR A 40 -13.80 12.69 5.03
C THR A 40 -13.44 11.46 4.21
N PHE A 41 -12.48 10.67 4.68
CA PHE A 41 -12.18 9.38 4.06
C PHE A 41 -12.96 8.30 4.79
N PRO A 42 -14.04 7.76 4.20
CA PRO A 42 -15.01 6.98 4.94
C PRO A 42 -14.54 5.56 5.21
N CYS A 43 -13.55 5.03 4.48
CA CYS A 43 -13.20 3.61 4.51
C CYS A 43 -11.71 3.35 4.31
N ARG A 44 -11.12 2.37 5.01
CA ARG A 44 -9.78 1.82 4.76
C ARG A 44 -9.92 0.40 4.23
N ALA A 45 -9.11 0.03 3.24
CA ALA A 45 -9.01 -1.38 2.82
C ALA A 45 -7.62 -1.99 3.04
N ILE A 46 -7.62 -3.26 3.45
CA ILE A 46 -6.44 -4.12 3.49
C ILE A 46 -6.80 -5.40 2.75
N GLY A 47 -5.98 -5.79 1.79
CA GLY A 47 -6.06 -7.06 1.09
C GLY A 47 -4.85 -7.92 1.42
N LEU A 48 -5.04 -9.21 1.60
CA LEU A 48 -3.99 -10.20 1.74
C LEU A 48 -4.35 -11.39 0.86
N CYS A 49 -3.38 -11.91 0.12
CA CYS A 49 -3.54 -13.10 -0.71
C CYS A 49 -2.39 -14.06 -0.43
N ARG A 50 -2.70 -15.36 -0.31
CA ARG A 50 -1.70 -16.43 -0.28
C ARG A 50 -1.26 -16.75 -1.70
N TYR A 51 0.03 -16.98 -1.86
CA TYR A 51 0.66 -17.43 -3.09
C TYR A 51 1.42 -18.74 -2.84
N PRO A 52 1.46 -19.72 -3.77
CA PRO A 52 0.67 -19.77 -5.00
C PRO A 52 -0.83 -19.88 -4.71
N VAL A 53 -1.65 -19.40 -5.66
CA VAL A 53 -3.10 -19.52 -5.57
C VAL A 53 -3.58 -20.92 -5.97
N PRO A 54 -4.72 -21.41 -5.47
CA PRO A 54 -5.31 -22.69 -5.88
C PRO A 54 -5.63 -22.74 -7.38
N ALA A 55 -5.76 -23.95 -7.92
CA ALA A 55 -6.16 -24.16 -9.31
C ALA A 55 -7.48 -23.43 -9.65
N GLY A 56 -7.54 -22.82 -10.83
CA GLY A 56 -8.70 -22.04 -11.29
C GLY A 56 -8.88 -20.67 -10.60
N LYS A 57 -7.93 -20.24 -9.76
CA LYS A 57 -7.86 -18.89 -9.18
C LYS A 57 -6.73 -18.10 -9.84
N SER A 58 -6.80 -16.78 -9.74
CA SER A 58 -5.85 -15.87 -10.41
C SER A 58 -5.41 -14.75 -9.48
N ILE A 59 -4.10 -14.49 -9.47
CA ILE A 59 -3.52 -13.31 -8.83
C ILE A 59 -3.98 -12.03 -9.53
N ASP A 60 -4.10 -12.03 -10.86
CA ASP A 60 -4.56 -10.86 -11.61
C ASP A 60 -5.99 -10.46 -11.23
N ALA A 61 -6.86 -11.46 -10.98
CA ALA A 61 -8.21 -11.21 -10.50
C ALA A 61 -8.20 -10.59 -9.09
N TRP A 62 -7.30 -11.04 -8.20
CA TRP A 62 -7.12 -10.42 -6.89
C TRP A 62 -6.53 -9.00 -6.99
N LEU A 63 -5.56 -8.77 -7.87
CA LEU A 63 -5.00 -7.44 -8.12
C LEU A 63 -6.03 -6.49 -8.71
N ALA A 64 -6.92 -6.97 -9.59
CA ALA A 64 -8.04 -6.19 -10.10
C ALA A 64 -8.99 -5.78 -8.96
N LEU A 65 -9.37 -6.71 -8.08
CA LEU A 65 -10.16 -6.40 -6.89
C LEU A 65 -9.45 -5.35 -6.00
N VAL A 66 -8.15 -5.48 -5.77
CA VAL A 66 -7.38 -4.51 -4.98
C VAL A 66 -7.39 -3.13 -5.65
N ARG A 67 -7.27 -3.04 -6.98
CA ARG A 67 -7.37 -1.75 -7.70
C ARG A 67 -8.76 -1.15 -7.58
N GLU A 68 -9.82 -1.95 -7.79
CA GLU A 68 -11.20 -1.52 -7.63
C GLU A 68 -11.47 -0.99 -6.22
N LEU A 69 -11.01 -1.72 -5.19
CA LEU A 69 -11.11 -1.28 -3.80
C LEU A 69 -10.40 0.06 -3.59
N ALA A 70 -9.22 0.27 -4.19
CA ALA A 70 -8.47 1.52 -4.05
C ALA A 70 -9.22 2.72 -4.62
N ALA A 71 -9.91 2.52 -5.74
CA ALA A 71 -10.81 3.54 -6.31
C ALA A 71 -12.04 3.76 -5.42
N VAL A 72 -12.70 2.69 -4.97
CA VAL A 72 -13.93 2.76 -4.16
C VAL A 72 -13.72 3.43 -2.82
N VAL A 73 -12.58 3.18 -2.16
CA VAL A 73 -12.25 3.84 -0.89
C VAL A 73 -11.59 5.21 -1.07
N GLU A 74 -11.45 5.67 -2.32
CA GLU A 74 -10.76 6.91 -2.68
C GLU A 74 -9.38 7.02 -2.02
N ALA A 75 -8.57 5.96 -2.11
CA ALA A 75 -7.30 5.90 -1.40
C ALA A 75 -6.42 7.14 -1.68
N ALA A 76 -5.71 7.61 -0.66
CA ALA A 76 -4.72 8.68 -0.81
C ALA A 76 -3.43 8.14 -1.45
N HIS A 77 -3.02 6.95 -1.02
CA HIS A 77 -1.95 6.16 -1.61
C HIS A 77 -2.14 4.69 -1.21
N GLY A 78 -1.35 3.80 -1.80
CA GLY A 78 -1.42 2.37 -1.50
C GLY A 78 -0.13 1.67 -1.88
N VAL A 79 0.13 0.53 -1.25
CA VAL A 79 1.31 -0.30 -1.53
C VAL A 79 0.90 -1.77 -1.53
N ILE A 80 1.53 -2.54 -2.40
CA ILE A 80 1.43 -4.00 -2.42
C ILE A 80 2.82 -4.55 -2.17
N TRP A 81 2.95 -5.41 -1.17
CA TRP A 81 4.18 -6.09 -0.81
C TRP A 81 4.07 -7.57 -1.12
N VAL A 82 5.16 -8.17 -1.55
CA VAL A 82 5.32 -9.62 -1.68
C VAL A 82 6.29 -10.04 -0.59
N ASP A 83 5.84 -10.92 0.31
CA ASP A 83 6.63 -11.45 1.42
C ASP A 83 7.34 -12.76 1.01
N THR A 84 8.56 -12.96 1.49
CA THR A 84 9.41 -14.12 1.20
C THR A 84 9.04 -15.35 2.02
N ASP A 85 8.65 -15.16 3.29
CA ASP A 85 8.69 -16.26 4.26
C ASP A 85 7.39 -17.05 4.32
N GLU A 86 6.27 -16.40 4.05
CA GLU A 86 4.95 -17.03 4.10
C GLU A 86 4.21 -16.98 2.76
N ARG A 87 4.88 -16.48 1.70
CA ARG A 87 4.31 -16.26 0.35
C ARG A 87 2.98 -15.50 0.39
N TYR A 88 2.89 -14.44 1.19
CA TYR A 88 1.75 -13.56 1.16
C TYR A 88 2.00 -12.37 0.24
N ILE A 89 0.95 -11.95 -0.43
CA ILE A 89 0.87 -10.67 -1.12
C ILE A 89 -0.04 -9.78 -0.27
N LEU A 90 0.52 -8.70 0.28
CA LEU A 90 -0.16 -7.78 1.17
C LEU A 90 -0.41 -6.47 0.44
N ALA A 91 -1.67 -6.21 0.11
CA ALA A 91 -2.14 -4.91 -0.35
C ALA A 91 -2.64 -4.08 0.83
N ARG A 92 -2.16 -2.84 0.93
CA ARG A 92 -2.67 -1.87 1.89
C ARG A 92 -2.99 -0.57 1.18
N GLN A 93 -4.22 -0.13 1.36
CA GLN A 93 -4.68 1.17 0.91
C GLN A 93 -4.75 2.10 2.11
N PHE A 94 -4.17 3.28 1.93
CA PHE A 94 -4.10 4.27 2.97
C PHE A 94 -4.98 5.43 2.58
N VAL A 95 -5.97 5.65 3.43
CA VAL A 95 -6.98 6.70 3.32
C VAL A 95 -6.70 7.86 4.28
N SER A 96 -5.85 7.66 5.28
CA SER A 96 -5.30 8.71 6.13
C SER A 96 -4.17 8.12 7.00
N GLY A 97 -3.41 8.98 7.69
CA GLY A 97 -2.18 8.66 8.44
C GLY A 97 -2.29 7.71 9.64
N SER A 98 -3.26 6.79 9.66
CA SER A 98 -3.39 5.75 10.69
C SER A 98 -2.13 4.87 10.73
N ALA A 99 -1.57 4.69 11.92
CA ALA A 99 -0.43 3.81 12.16
C ALA A 99 -0.80 2.34 11.85
N GLN A 100 0.19 1.55 11.43
CA GLN A 100 -0.03 0.14 11.13
C GLN A 100 -0.32 -0.67 12.41
N PRO A 101 -1.19 -1.69 12.34
CA PRO A 101 -1.13 -2.78 13.30
C PRO A 101 0.18 -3.57 13.11
N ARG A 102 0.83 -3.93 14.23
CA ARG A 102 2.18 -4.51 14.39
C ARG A 102 2.49 -5.84 13.64
N GLN A 103 1.68 -6.28 12.70
CA GLN A 103 1.75 -7.65 12.18
C GLN A 103 2.06 -7.72 10.68
N ALA A 104 3.36 -7.66 10.37
CA ALA A 104 4.00 -8.35 9.25
C ALA A 104 5.43 -8.72 9.71
N PRO A 105 5.84 -10.00 9.66
CA PRO A 105 7.09 -10.47 10.25
C PRO A 105 8.36 -9.81 9.68
N ASP A 106 8.36 -9.37 8.42
CA ASP A 106 9.59 -8.86 7.76
C ASP A 106 9.47 -7.47 7.11
N HIS A 107 8.55 -6.62 7.59
CA HIS A 107 8.46 -5.23 7.08
C HIS A 107 9.52 -4.35 7.75
N PRO A 108 10.35 -3.57 7.01
CA PRO A 108 11.41 -2.75 7.60
C PRO A 108 10.87 -1.72 8.61
N GLY A 109 10.82 -2.16 9.86
CA GLY A 109 10.87 -1.36 11.08
C GLY A 109 9.66 -0.47 11.37
N ASN A 110 8.63 -1.03 12.03
CA ASN A 110 7.72 -0.33 12.95
C ASN A 110 7.43 1.14 12.61
N GLU A 111 6.41 1.34 11.77
CA GLU A 111 5.81 2.63 11.43
C GLU A 111 5.24 3.35 12.68
N SER A 112 6.16 3.97 13.43
CA SER A 112 5.98 4.60 14.75
C SER A 112 5.53 6.06 14.64
N ASN A 113 5.29 6.74 15.78
CA ASN A 113 4.94 8.18 15.96
C ASN A 113 5.57 9.22 14.99
N ARG A 114 6.62 8.84 14.27
CA ARG A 114 7.29 9.63 13.22
C ARG A 114 6.41 9.93 12.01
N ILE A 115 5.55 9.01 11.59
CA ILE A 115 4.63 9.27 10.47
C ILE A 115 3.64 10.37 10.81
N ILE A 116 3.19 10.40 12.07
CA ILE A 116 2.35 11.48 12.59
C ILE A 116 3.11 12.82 12.50
N SER A 117 4.41 12.83 12.80
CA SER A 117 5.25 14.03 12.72
C SER A 117 5.53 14.46 11.27
N ALA A 118 5.93 13.54 10.39
CA ALA A 118 6.22 13.84 9.00
C ALA A 118 4.98 14.35 8.26
N ARG A 119 3.80 13.82 8.60
CA ARG A 119 2.51 14.31 8.09
C ARG A 119 2.30 15.80 8.39
N LYS A 120 2.68 16.28 9.59
CA LYS A 120 2.55 17.72 9.92
C LYS A 120 3.34 18.62 8.97
N HIS A 121 4.38 18.10 8.33
CA HIS A 121 5.28 18.87 7.48
C HIS A 121 5.06 18.61 5.98
N LEU A 122 4.76 17.36 5.59
CA LEU A 122 4.60 16.96 4.19
C LEU A 122 3.14 16.97 3.72
N GLY A 123 2.17 16.84 4.62
CA GLY A 123 0.74 16.76 4.29
C GLY A 123 0.43 15.60 3.35
N ASP A 124 -0.42 15.84 2.36
CA ASP A 124 -0.80 14.88 1.31
C ASP A 124 0.26 14.69 0.22
N ARG A 125 1.44 15.31 0.39
CA ARG A 125 2.61 14.98 -0.44
C ARG A 125 3.36 13.79 0.13
N TYR A 126 2.86 13.13 1.16
CA TYR A 126 3.53 11.99 1.79
C TYR A 126 3.13 10.67 1.12
N VAL A 127 4.12 9.84 0.78
CA VAL A 127 3.93 8.46 0.35
C VAL A 127 4.71 7.48 1.23
N ARG A 128 4.15 6.28 1.38
CA ARG A 128 4.83 5.15 2.03
C ARG A 128 6.00 4.67 1.18
N PHE A 129 6.90 3.94 1.81
CA PHE A 129 7.96 3.24 1.07
C PHE A 129 7.32 2.31 0.02
N PRO A 130 7.76 2.34 -1.23
CA PRO A 130 7.14 1.57 -2.29
C PRO A 130 7.40 0.07 -2.11
N GLY A 131 6.36 -0.72 -2.35
CA GLY A 131 6.44 -2.18 -2.40
C GLY A 131 6.68 -2.70 -3.82
N TRP A 132 6.24 -3.93 -4.07
CA TRP A 132 6.18 -4.53 -5.40
C TRP A 132 5.23 -3.77 -6.36
N ALA A 133 4.14 -3.21 -5.82
CA ALA A 133 3.30 -2.25 -6.54
C ALA A 133 2.93 -1.07 -5.64
N THR A 134 2.64 0.08 -6.25
CA THR A 134 2.34 1.33 -5.56
C THR A 134 1.21 2.09 -6.26
N PHE A 135 0.33 2.72 -5.47
CA PHE A 135 -0.71 3.63 -5.92
C PHE A 135 -0.33 5.06 -5.55
N LEU A 136 -0.29 5.95 -6.53
CA LEU A 136 0.13 7.35 -6.38
C LEU A 136 -0.96 8.28 -6.92
N ARG A 137 -1.48 9.20 -6.11
CA ARG A 137 -2.31 10.29 -6.63
C ARG A 137 -1.54 11.21 -7.58
N SER A 138 -2.26 11.93 -8.43
CA SER A 138 -1.71 12.97 -9.30
C SER A 138 -0.78 13.93 -8.56
N ALA A 139 -1.13 14.37 -7.35
CA ALA A 139 -0.27 15.25 -6.55
C ALA A 139 1.10 14.63 -6.20
N HIS A 140 1.18 13.32 -5.94
CA HIS A 140 2.45 12.63 -5.71
C HIS A 140 3.28 12.51 -6.99
N VAL A 141 2.60 12.25 -8.11
CA VAL A 141 3.24 12.13 -9.43
C VAL A 141 3.83 13.49 -9.84
N GLU A 142 3.07 14.57 -9.68
CA GLU A 142 3.55 15.93 -9.93
C GLU A 142 4.73 16.32 -9.02
N ALA A 143 4.67 15.95 -7.74
CA ALA A 143 5.73 16.26 -6.77
C ALA A 143 7.11 15.67 -7.14
N VAL A 144 7.16 14.62 -7.97
CA VAL A 144 8.42 14.02 -8.44
C VAL A 144 8.78 14.41 -9.87
N GLY A 145 8.02 15.32 -10.48
CA GLY A 145 8.26 15.85 -11.82
C GLY A 145 7.39 15.22 -12.92
N GLY A 146 6.22 14.70 -12.55
CA GLY A 146 5.19 14.25 -13.49
C GLY A 146 5.30 12.79 -13.92
N ARG A 147 4.25 12.33 -14.61
CA ARG A 147 4.08 10.93 -15.04
C ARG A 147 5.23 10.49 -15.96
N ASP A 148 5.59 11.31 -16.93
CA ASP A 148 6.59 10.94 -17.94
C ASP A 148 7.97 10.69 -17.32
N LYS A 149 8.39 11.54 -16.38
CA LYS A 149 9.63 11.35 -15.63
C LYS A 149 9.58 10.06 -14.80
N LEU A 150 8.46 9.78 -14.13
CA LEU A 150 8.29 8.56 -13.36
C LEU A 150 8.42 7.32 -14.24
N LEU A 151 7.71 7.28 -15.37
CA LEU A 151 7.74 6.14 -16.28
C LEU A 151 9.12 5.97 -16.94
N ALA A 152 9.81 7.06 -17.26
CA ALA A 152 11.16 7.01 -17.84
C ALA A 152 12.21 6.49 -16.86
N VAL A 153 12.14 6.87 -15.58
CA VAL A 153 13.11 6.47 -14.55
C VAL A 153 12.86 5.04 -14.08
N VAL A 154 11.61 4.74 -13.71
CA VAL A 154 11.25 3.47 -13.05
C VAL A 154 11.04 2.35 -14.07
N ARG A 155 10.58 2.69 -15.28
CA ARG A 155 10.23 1.74 -16.36
C ARG A 155 9.41 0.54 -15.85
N PRO A 156 8.28 0.79 -15.16
CA PRO A 156 7.44 -0.28 -14.65
C PRO A 156 6.80 -1.04 -15.83
N PRO A 157 6.80 -2.39 -15.83
CA PRO A 157 6.18 -3.17 -16.88
C PRO A 157 4.64 -3.10 -16.87
N VAL A 158 4.04 -2.73 -15.74
CA VAL A 158 2.59 -2.66 -15.57
C VAL A 158 2.20 -1.30 -14.99
N VAL A 159 1.29 -0.61 -15.68
CA VAL A 159 0.77 0.71 -15.32
C VAL A 159 -0.74 0.74 -15.55
N HIS A 160 -1.50 1.22 -14.58
CA HIS A 160 -2.95 1.42 -14.72
C HIS A 160 -3.37 2.75 -14.12
N ASP A 161 -4.36 3.39 -14.74
CA ASP A 161 -5.10 4.48 -14.11
C ASP A 161 -6.27 3.88 -13.31
N VAL A 162 -6.37 4.26 -12.03
CA VAL A 162 -7.30 3.70 -11.04
C VAL A 162 -8.00 4.85 -10.34
N GLY A 163 -9.08 5.37 -10.95
CA GLY A 163 -9.65 6.65 -10.53
C GLY A 163 -8.60 7.76 -10.63
N ASP A 164 -8.38 8.49 -9.54
CA ASP A 164 -7.35 9.54 -9.44
C ASP A 164 -5.94 9.01 -9.10
N LEU A 165 -5.76 7.69 -9.08
CA LEU A 165 -4.49 7.03 -8.74
C LEU A 165 -3.80 6.48 -9.98
N LEU A 166 -2.49 6.72 -10.06
CA LEU A 166 -1.58 5.96 -10.89
C LEU A 166 -1.13 4.71 -10.13
N TYR A 167 -1.48 3.54 -10.65
CA TYR A 167 -0.96 2.26 -10.20
C TYR A 167 0.27 1.88 -11.03
N ILE A 168 1.36 1.54 -10.35
CA ILE A 168 2.58 0.99 -10.95
C ILE A 168 2.94 -0.32 -10.28
N GLN A 169 3.34 -1.32 -11.07
CA GLN A 169 3.80 -2.62 -10.60
C GLN A 169 5.14 -2.95 -11.26
N LEU A 170 6.09 -3.44 -10.46
CA LEU A 170 7.51 -3.45 -10.81
C LEU A 170 7.97 -4.71 -11.57
N SER A 171 7.13 -5.75 -11.66
CA SER A 171 7.32 -6.94 -12.51
C SER A 171 5.98 -7.43 -13.03
N VAL A 172 5.92 -8.27 -14.06
CA VAL A 172 4.62 -8.72 -14.59
C VAL A 172 3.94 -9.76 -13.68
N SER A 173 4.73 -10.45 -12.86
CA SER A 173 4.23 -11.51 -11.99
C SER A 173 4.86 -11.49 -10.59
N VAL A 174 4.27 -12.26 -9.66
CA VAL A 174 4.71 -12.36 -8.26
C VAL A 174 6.03 -13.10 -8.12
N GLU A 175 6.26 -14.09 -8.98
CA GLU A 175 7.49 -14.88 -9.06
C GLU A 175 8.70 -13.99 -9.38
N GLU A 176 8.46 -12.94 -10.16
CA GLU A 176 9.48 -11.96 -10.54
C GLU A 176 9.66 -10.84 -9.49
N ALA A 177 8.79 -10.75 -8.49
CA ALA A 177 8.72 -9.61 -7.57
C ALA A 177 10.03 -9.38 -6.79
N LEU A 178 10.81 -10.44 -6.60
CA LEU A 178 12.06 -10.45 -5.84
C LEU A 178 13.31 -10.62 -6.73
N LEU A 179 13.15 -10.61 -8.05
CA LEU A 179 14.29 -10.67 -8.96
C LEU A 179 15.12 -9.38 -8.90
N PRO A 180 16.44 -9.44 -9.17
CA PRO A 180 17.32 -8.28 -9.13
C PRO A 180 16.85 -7.11 -10.00
N GLU A 181 16.23 -7.40 -11.15
CA GLU A 181 15.69 -6.38 -12.05
C GLU A 181 14.52 -5.62 -11.42
N THR A 182 13.62 -6.33 -10.74
CA THR A 182 12.49 -5.75 -10.01
C THR A 182 12.97 -4.92 -8.83
N GLU A 183 13.99 -5.40 -8.11
CA GLU A 183 14.61 -4.65 -7.02
C GLU A 183 15.29 -3.36 -7.53
N ALA A 184 15.95 -3.41 -8.69
CA ALA A 184 16.54 -2.21 -9.29
C ALA A 184 15.46 -1.16 -9.64
N ARG A 185 14.30 -1.58 -10.18
CA ARG A 185 13.16 -0.67 -10.39
C ARG A 185 12.61 -0.12 -9.07
N ARG A 186 12.54 -0.96 -8.03
CA ARG A 186 12.11 -0.54 -6.69
C ARG A 186 13.04 0.53 -6.14
N GLN A 187 14.36 0.34 -6.25
CA GLN A 187 15.35 1.31 -5.80
C GLN A 187 15.26 2.62 -6.59
N ALA A 188 15.07 2.56 -7.91
CA ALA A 188 14.85 3.75 -8.74
C ALA A 188 13.57 4.51 -8.32
N LEU A 189 12.50 3.79 -7.99
CA LEU A 189 11.26 4.38 -7.48
C LEU A 189 11.46 5.01 -6.09
N ILE A 190 12.20 4.36 -5.19
CA ILE A 190 12.55 4.90 -3.87
C ILE A 190 13.32 6.21 -4.00
N GLU A 191 14.34 6.23 -4.87
CA GLU A 191 15.15 7.43 -5.10
C GLU A 191 14.32 8.58 -5.66
N LEU A 192 13.48 8.29 -6.67
CA LEU A 192 12.59 9.29 -7.27
C LEU A 192 11.58 9.85 -6.27
N LEU A 193 10.99 8.97 -5.44
CA LEU A 193 10.02 9.35 -4.41
C LEU A 193 10.67 9.88 -3.13
N SER A 194 12.00 9.90 -3.01
CA SER A 194 12.69 10.32 -1.77
C SER A 194 12.29 11.70 -1.22
N PRO A 195 11.90 12.72 -2.04
CA PRO A 195 11.40 13.99 -1.50
C PRO A 195 10.05 13.88 -0.78
N ILE A 196 9.32 12.80 -1.03
CA ILE A 196 7.95 12.58 -0.57
C ILE A 196 7.77 11.31 0.27
N ILE A 197 8.81 10.47 0.37
CA ILE A 197 8.86 9.31 1.29
C ILE A 197 9.33 9.77 2.67
N VAL A 198 8.77 9.18 3.73
CA VAL A 198 9.30 9.36 5.09
C VAL A 198 10.67 8.70 5.18
N PRO A 199 11.73 9.44 5.56
CA PRO A 199 13.07 8.88 5.69
C PRO A 199 13.07 7.68 6.64
N MET A 200 13.63 6.56 6.19
CA MET A 200 13.93 5.46 7.11
C MET A 200 15.10 5.90 8.01
N PRO A 201 15.07 5.64 9.32
CA PRO A 201 16.31 5.70 10.09
C PRO A 201 17.33 4.72 9.49
N PRO A 202 18.64 5.00 9.61
CA PRO A 202 19.64 3.98 9.32
C PRO A 202 19.32 2.73 10.14
N ALA A 203 19.52 1.55 9.53
CA ALA A 203 19.39 0.29 10.23
C ALA A 203 20.22 0.37 11.52
N ARG A 204 19.62 0.02 12.67
CA ARG A 204 20.43 -0.15 13.88
C ARG A 204 21.51 -1.18 13.55
N PRO A 205 22.79 -0.89 13.81
CA PRO A 205 23.82 -1.91 13.67
C PRO A 205 23.38 -3.13 14.48
N ALA A 206 23.52 -4.32 13.88
CA ALA A 206 23.29 -5.57 14.58
C ALA A 206 24.14 -5.56 15.86
N ALA A 207 23.47 -5.72 17.00
CA ALA A 207 24.10 -5.78 18.31
C ALA A 207 24.84 -7.10 18.51
#